data_AF-A0A9E3AEA5-F1
#
_entry.id   AF-A0A9E3AEA5-F1
#
_cell.length_a   1.000
_cell.length_b   1.000
_cell.length_c   1.000
_cell.angle_alpha   90.00
_cell.angle_beta   90.00
_cell.angle_gamma   90.00
#
_symmetry.space_group_name_H-M   'P 1'
#
loop_
_entity.id
_entity.type
_entity.pdbx_description
1 polymer ?
#
loop_
_entity_poly.entity_id
_entity_poly.type
_entity_poly.pdbx_seq_one_letter_code
_entity_poly.pdbx_strand_id
1 'polypeptide(L)'
;TIPPPGRPRLEGADATHAWVRLWCGPQEGWIGFDPTNAILARDDHVTVAVGRDYADVAPVDCIILSAGEQDMEVEVDVVPETESSMAQPLAMGR
;
A
#
# COMPACT_ATOMS: atom_id res chain seq x y z
N THR A 1 8.67 4.02 -4.35
CA THR A 1 9.47 5.27 -4.39
C THR A 1 10.61 5.10 -5.38
N ILE A 2 11.00 6.13 -6.14
CA ILE A 2 12.16 6.07 -7.04
C ILE A 2 13.42 6.34 -6.20
N PRO A 3 14.28 5.34 -5.94
CA PRO A 3 15.47 5.55 -5.14
C PRO A 3 16.51 6.39 -5.90
N PRO A 4 17.33 7.18 -5.19
CA PRO A 4 18.52 7.77 -5.77
C PRO A 4 19.44 6.69 -6.38
N PRO A 5 20.18 6.99 -7.47
CA PRO A 5 21.07 6.02 -8.10
C PRO A 5 22.07 5.43 -7.09
N GLY A 6 22.17 4.10 -7.04
CA GLY A 6 23.10 3.39 -6.16
C GLY A 6 22.63 3.20 -4.72
N ARG A 7 21.40 3.59 -4.39
CA ARG A 7 20.73 3.14 -3.15
C ARG A 7 19.77 1.99 -3.49
N PRO A 8 19.70 0.95 -2.65
CA PRO A 8 18.62 -0.02 -2.78
C PRO A 8 17.28 0.71 -2.77
N ARG A 9 16.29 0.16 -3.50
CA ARG A 9 14.89 0.62 -3.42
C ARG A 9 14.55 0.74 -1.93
N LEU A 10 13.86 1.82 -1.54
CA LEU A 10 13.61 2.06 -0.12
C LEU A 10 12.79 0.90 0.44
N GLU A 11 13.51 -0.06 1.02
CA GLU A 11 12.95 -1.11 1.83
C GLU A 11 12.68 -0.49 3.21
N GLY A 12 11.43 -0.51 3.64
CA GLY A 12 10.93 0.28 4.77
C GLY A 12 9.64 1.08 4.48
N ALA A 13 9.15 1.03 3.24
CA ALA A 13 7.71 1.10 2.95
C ALA A 13 7.03 -0.28 3.11
N ASP A 14 7.78 -1.31 3.54
CA ASP A 14 7.44 -2.75 3.54
C ASP A 14 6.82 -3.23 4.85
N ALA A 15 5.86 -2.47 5.36
CA ALA A 15 4.87 -3.00 6.29
C ALA A 15 3.51 -2.41 5.93
N THR A 16 2.44 -3.11 6.29
CA THR A 16 1.09 -2.54 6.20
C THR A 16 1.03 -1.24 6.99
N HIS A 17 0.80 -0.11 6.31
CA HIS A 17 0.62 1.19 6.95
C HIS A 17 -0.86 1.61 6.90
N ALA A 18 -1.24 2.47 7.83
CA ALA A 18 -2.58 3.02 7.90
C ALA A 18 -2.54 4.55 8.01
N TRP A 19 -3.45 5.20 7.31
CA TRP A 19 -3.68 6.64 7.36
C TRP A 19 -5.18 6.92 7.36
N VAL A 20 -5.57 8.17 7.60
CA VAL A 20 -6.99 8.55 7.65
C VAL A 20 -7.36 9.41 6.44
N ARG A 21 -8.63 9.36 6.04
CA ARG A 21 -9.18 10.26 5.03
C ARG A 21 -10.28 11.10 5.64
N LEU A 22 -10.28 12.39 5.33
CA LEU A 22 -11.30 13.33 5.77
C LEU A 22 -12.10 13.82 4.57
N TRP A 23 -13.42 13.86 4.72
CA TRP A 23 -14.29 14.48 3.72
C TRP A 23 -14.26 15.99 3.91
N CYS A 24 -13.70 16.70 2.95
CA CYS A 24 -13.51 18.15 2.97
C CYS A 24 -14.59 18.90 2.17
N GLY A 25 -15.75 18.27 1.96
CA GLY A 25 -16.88 18.85 1.26
C GLY A 25 -16.91 18.53 -0.24
N PRO A 26 -17.96 18.98 -0.96
CA PRO A 26 -18.19 18.59 -2.35
C PRO A 26 -17.13 19.08 -3.35
N GLN A 27 -16.39 20.13 -3.02
CA GLN A 27 -15.37 20.73 -3.90
C GLN A 27 -14.03 19.99 -3.80
N GLU A 28 -13.61 19.65 -2.58
CA GLU A 28 -12.29 19.06 -2.29
C GLU A 28 -12.33 17.53 -2.21
N GLY A 29 -13.49 16.95 -1.85
CA GLY A 29 -13.66 15.51 -1.72
C GLY A 29 -12.91 14.92 -0.52
N TRP A 30 -12.45 13.67 -0.67
CA TRP A 30 -11.73 12.93 0.37
C TRP A 30 -10.22 13.18 0.30
N ILE A 31 -9.66 13.81 1.33
CA ILE A 31 -8.23 14.09 1.44
C ILE A 31 -7.59 13.12 2.43
N GLY A 32 -6.46 12.51 2.05
CA GLY A 32 -5.70 11.59 2.90
C GLY A 32 -4.65 12.29 3.76
N PHE A 33 -4.58 11.93 5.03
CA PHE A 33 -3.66 12.47 6.02
C PHE A 33 -2.93 11.34 6.73
N ASP A 34 -1.60 11.41 6.74
CA ASP A 34 -0.72 10.52 7.48
C ASP A 34 -0.19 11.27 8.72
N PRO A 35 -0.86 11.11 9.89
CA PRO A 35 -0.46 11.81 11.11
C PRO A 35 0.86 11.28 11.68
N THR A 36 1.24 10.04 11.36
CA THR A 36 2.51 9.43 11.83
C THR A 36 3.70 10.16 11.23
N ASN A 37 3.60 10.49 9.94
CA ASN A 37 4.67 11.15 9.20
C ASN A 37 4.46 12.67 9.04
N ALA A 38 3.35 13.21 9.55
CA ALA A 38 2.96 14.62 9.43
C ALA A 38 2.91 15.11 7.96
N ILE A 39 2.42 14.25 7.06
CA ILE A 39 2.29 14.52 5.61
C ILE A 39 0.87 14.23 5.13
N LEU A 40 0.56 14.73 3.93
CA LEU A 40 -0.61 14.26 3.18
C LEU A 40 -0.29 12.90 2.54
N ALA A 41 -1.26 12.00 2.54
CA ALA A 41 -1.15 10.75 1.82
C ALA A 41 -1.23 11.02 0.31
N ARG A 42 -0.28 10.49 -0.47
CA ARG A 42 -0.12 10.75 -1.91
C ARG A 42 0.09 9.44 -2.67
N ASP A 43 0.72 9.51 -3.83
CA ASP A 43 0.89 8.40 -4.77
C ASP A 43 1.76 7.25 -4.22
N ASP A 44 2.48 7.48 -3.12
CA ASP A 44 3.24 6.50 -2.36
C ASP A 44 2.44 5.79 -1.26
N HIS A 45 1.21 6.24 -0.96
CA HIS A 45 0.27 5.56 -0.06
C HIS A 45 -0.70 4.69 -0.86
N VAL A 46 -0.26 3.47 -1.20
CA VAL A 46 -1.05 2.51 -1.98
C VAL A 46 -2.22 1.99 -1.15
N THR A 47 -3.45 2.35 -1.55
CA THR A 47 -4.65 1.95 -0.82
C THR A 47 -4.98 0.47 -1.09
N VAL A 48 -4.93 -0.36 -0.05
CA VAL A 48 -5.30 -1.80 -0.13
C VAL A 48 -6.72 -2.05 0.39
N ALA A 49 -7.16 -1.31 1.42
CA ALA A 49 -8.50 -1.39 2.00
C ALA A 49 -8.94 -0.02 2.53
N VAL A 50 -10.26 0.19 2.63
CA VAL A 50 -10.86 1.41 3.20
C VAL A 50 -12.04 1.02 4.09
N GLY A 51 -12.06 1.53 5.30
CA GLY A 51 -13.09 1.29 6.29
C GLY A 51 -13.25 2.48 7.23
N ARG A 52 -14.25 2.41 8.11
CA ARG A 52 -14.52 3.48 9.08
C ARG A 52 -13.53 3.44 10.24
N ASP A 53 -13.13 2.24 10.63
CA ASP A 53 -12.13 1.99 11.66
C ASP A 53 -11.28 0.75 11.33
N TYR A 54 -10.44 0.35 12.28
CA TYR A 54 -9.49 -0.75 12.09
C TYR A 54 -10.17 -2.09 11.79
N ALA A 55 -11.33 -2.37 12.38
CA ALA A 55 -11.98 -3.67 12.25
C ALA A 55 -12.45 -3.94 10.81
N ASP A 56 -12.81 -2.89 10.08
CA ASP A 56 -13.24 -2.99 8.68
C ASP A 56 -12.08 -3.35 7.71
N VAL A 57 -10.82 -3.16 8.13
CA VAL A 57 -9.63 -3.23 7.25
C VAL A 57 -8.48 -4.05 7.84
N ALA A 58 -8.71 -4.75 8.95
CA ALA A 58 -7.68 -5.54 9.60
C ALA A 58 -7.15 -6.62 8.61
N PRO A 59 -5.83 -6.73 8.41
CA PRO A 59 -5.27 -7.76 7.53
C PRO A 59 -5.67 -9.18 7.92
N VAL A 60 -5.88 -9.41 9.22
CA VAL A 60 -6.43 -10.65 9.79
C VAL A 60 -7.43 -10.27 10.88
N ASP A 61 -8.68 -10.71 10.73
CA ASP A 61 -9.74 -10.60 11.74
C ASP A 61 -10.41 -11.96 11.95
N CYS A 62 -9.72 -12.87 12.64
CA CYS A 62 -10.25 -14.18 12.98
C CYS A 62 -9.50 -14.82 14.16
N ILE A 63 -10.02 -15.94 14.65
CA ILE A 63 -9.33 -16.79 15.62
C ILE A 63 -8.57 -17.88 14.85
N ILE A 64 -7.25 -17.91 15.00
CA ILE A 64 -6.39 -18.94 14.44
C ILE A 64 -5.99 -19.92 15.56
N LEU A 65 -6.38 -21.18 15.41
CA LEU A 65 -5.98 -22.29 16.29
C LEU A 65 -4.91 -23.12 15.56
N SER A 66 -3.64 -22.85 15.82
CA SER A 66 -2.51 -23.59 15.22
C SER A 66 -1.46 -23.92 16.30
N ALA A 67 -0.55 -24.84 15.97
CA ALA A 67 0.65 -25.10 16.75
C ALA A 67 1.87 -24.85 15.87
N GLY A 68 2.85 -24.08 16.35
CA GLY A 68 4.04 -23.67 15.60
C GLY A 68 4.18 -22.15 15.52
N GLU A 69 5.19 -21.69 14.76
CA GLU A 69 5.46 -20.28 14.51
C GLU A 69 4.49 -19.70 13.47
N GLN A 70 4.34 -18.37 13.46
CA GLN A 70 3.50 -17.63 12.52
C GLN A 70 4.31 -16.44 12.00
N ASP A 71 4.45 -16.35 10.68
CA ASP A 71 5.17 -15.27 10.00
C ASP A 71 4.22 -14.54 9.05
N MET A 72 4.36 -13.22 8.96
CA MET A 72 3.64 -12.38 8.00
C MET A 72 4.64 -11.49 7.27
N GLU A 73 4.68 -11.63 5.96
CA GLU A 73 5.53 -10.87 5.06
C GLU A 73 4.65 -10.03 4.13
N VAL A 74 4.99 -8.75 3.98
CA VAL A 74 4.22 -7.79 3.20
C VAL A 74 5.19 -6.95 2.40
N GLU A 75 5.01 -6.92 1.08
CA GLU A 75 5.84 -6.16 0.16
C GLU A 75 4.97 -5.37 -0.82
N VAL A 76 5.41 -4.17 -1.20
CA VAL A 76 4.77 -3.35 -2.22
C VAL A 76 5.79 -2.87 -3.23
N ASP A 77 5.52 -3.11 -4.52
CA ASP A 77 6.32 -2.58 -5.63
C ASP A 77 5.49 -1.65 -6.52
N VAL A 78 6.12 -0.55 -6.95
CA VAL A 78 5.50 0.47 -7.80
C VAL A 78 6.42 0.72 -8.98
N VAL A 79 5.94 0.37 -10.18
CA VAL A 79 6.64 0.57 -11.45
C VAL A 79 6.00 1.70 -12.25
N PRO A 80 6.79 2.52 -12.97
CA PRO A 80 6.25 3.53 -13.88
C PRO A 80 5.39 2.93 -14.98
N GLU A 81 4.29 3.61 -15.35
CA GLU A 81 3.39 3.14 -16.42
C GLU A 81 4.11 2.99 -17.77
N THR A 82 5.11 3.83 -18.05
CA THR A 82 5.95 3.75 -19.25
C THR A 82 6.77 2.46 -19.35
N GLU A 83 7.13 1.86 -18.22
CA GLU A 83 7.80 0.55 -18.17
C GLU A 83 6.77 -0.60 -18.24
N SER A 84 5.58 -0.40 -17.65
CA SER A 84 4.47 -1.38 -17.70
C SER A 84 3.97 -1.65 -19.13
N SER A 85 3.88 -0.63 -19.98
CA SER A 85 3.50 -0.78 -21.39
C SER A 85 4.55 -1.52 -22.25
N MET A 86 5.80 -1.61 -21.80
CA MET A 86 6.88 -2.30 -22.51
C MET A 86 7.00 -3.78 -22.08
N ALA A 87 6.35 -4.17 -20.99
CA ALA A 87 6.46 -5.50 -20.39
C ALA A 87 5.37 -6.51 -20.84
N GLN A 88 4.40 -6.10 -21.65
CA GLN A 88 3.41 -7.01 -22.24
C GLN A 88 3.54 -7.02 -23.77
N PRO A 89 4.26 -8.01 -24.33
CA PRO A 89 3.54 -9.19 -24.83
C PRO A 89 4.35 -10.51 -24.77
N LEU A 90 3.95 -11.48 -23.94
CA LEU A 90 4.01 -12.92 -24.29
C LEU A 90 3.29 -13.79 -23.24
N ALA A 91 1.99 -13.96 -23.39
CA ALA A 91 1.29 -15.11 -22.79
C ALA A 91 0.14 -15.53 -23.73
N MET A 92 0.51 -16.03 -24.91
CA MET A 92 -0.38 -16.81 -25.76
C MET A 92 0.38 -18.05 -26.23
N GLY A 93 -0.08 -19.23 -25.80
CA GLY A 93 0.43 -20.56 -26.17
C GLY A 93 1.26 -21.20 -25.06
N ARG A 94 0.89 -22.33 -24.45
CA ARG A 94 -0.03 -23.41 -24.84
C ARG A 94 -0.85 -23.89 -23.64
#